data_AF-A0A938Q6Q6-F1
#
_entry.id   AF-A0A938Q6Q6-F1
#
_cell.length_a   1.000
_cell.length_b   1.000
_cell.length_c   1.000
_cell.angle_alpha   90.00
_cell.angle_beta   90.00
_cell.angle_gamma   90.00
#
_symmetry.space_group_name_H-M   'P 1'
#
loop_
_entity.id
_entity.type
_entity.pdbx_description
1 polymer ?
#
loop_
_entity_poly.entity_id
_entity_poly.type
_entity_poly.pdbx_seq_one_letter_code
_entity_poly.pdbx_strand_id
1 'polypeptide(L)'
;MEYRHPFGVSQTGPNFAASIPTNGYSWWYLDALSDCGRHGLTIIAMLGCVFSPWYAAARRRGPADPLEHSALNVALYGAGGRRWALTERGRRDVHRDYDHLSIGPSSLAWDGTKLHIDINEITSPLPSRLRGRVTLQPSMLLHQGYPIDRLARHLWTPISPYCTVEVAFERPTLSWRGVAYFDSNEGCAPLEADFASWNWSRATAADQSRIFYDTAWRSGGSRSISLSIDARGRVEHVPPPPQKRLPSTLWGIPRETRCDAEAIPRLISTFESGPFYARSLIETSAEGRSRTAFHESVSLQRFSARWVQALLPVRLPRRRIRR
;
A
#
# COMPACT_ATOMS: atom_id res chain seq x y z
N MET A 1 -29.47 7.54 -0.98
CA MET A 1 -28.64 8.43 -0.15
C MET A 1 -27.20 8.21 -0.59
N GLU A 2 -26.67 9.06 -1.47
CA GLU A 2 -25.27 8.97 -1.91
C GLU A 2 -24.37 9.32 -0.71
N TYR A 3 -23.86 8.31 -0.01
CA TYR A 3 -22.76 8.55 0.92
C TYR A 3 -21.52 8.85 0.09
N ARG A 4 -21.20 10.14 -0.07
CA ARG A 4 -19.92 10.59 -0.63
C ARG A 4 -18.87 10.48 0.48
N HIS A 5 -17.87 9.65 0.26
CA HIS A 5 -16.72 9.55 1.16
C HIS A 5 -16.06 10.93 1.31
N PRO A 6 -15.76 11.39 2.53
CA PRO A 6 -14.79 12.46 2.68
C PRO A 6 -13.41 11.92 2.29
N PHE A 7 -12.83 12.47 1.22
CA PHE A 7 -11.59 11.98 0.65
C PHE A 7 -10.41 12.08 1.63
N GLY A 8 -9.63 10.99 1.74
CA GLY A 8 -8.32 10.90 2.41
C GLY A 8 -7.21 11.71 1.73
N VAL A 9 -7.58 12.44 0.67
CA VAL A 9 -6.76 13.38 -0.09
C VAL A 9 -7.53 14.69 -0.19
N SER A 10 -6.88 15.79 0.17
CA SER A 10 -7.38 17.15 -0.05
C SER A 10 -6.80 17.72 -1.35
N GLN A 11 -7.27 18.90 -1.78
CA GLN A 11 -6.66 19.62 -2.91
C GLN A 11 -5.19 20.02 -2.65
N THR A 12 -4.73 20.01 -1.40
CA THR A 12 -3.40 20.48 -1.02
C THR A 12 -2.46 19.38 -0.54
N GLY A 13 -2.87 18.10 -0.59
CA GLY A 13 -2.05 16.97 -0.15
C GLY A 13 -2.86 15.84 0.52
N PRO A 14 -2.22 14.93 1.26
CA PRO A 14 -2.93 13.95 2.06
C PRO A 14 -3.83 14.64 3.12
N ASN A 15 -4.88 13.94 3.57
CA ASN A 15 -5.77 14.43 4.62
C ASN A 15 -5.93 13.37 5.71
N PHE A 16 -5.14 13.48 6.79
CA PHE A 16 -5.16 12.47 7.85
C PHE A 16 -6.37 12.59 8.80
N ALA A 17 -7.11 13.71 8.74
CA ALA A 17 -8.31 13.98 9.52
C ALA A 17 -9.59 13.39 8.91
N ALA A 18 -9.53 12.87 7.67
CA ALA A 18 -10.69 12.33 6.97
C ALA A 18 -11.49 11.36 7.84
N SER A 19 -12.83 11.49 7.85
CA SER A 19 -13.66 10.64 8.70
C SER A 19 -13.61 9.20 8.22
N ILE A 20 -13.41 8.26 9.15
CA ILE A 20 -13.37 6.83 8.85
C ILE A 20 -14.60 6.19 9.49
N PRO A 21 -15.51 5.61 8.71
CA PRO A 21 -16.69 4.97 9.26
C PRO A 21 -16.31 3.71 10.05
N THR A 22 -17.19 3.31 10.96
CA THR A 22 -17.09 2.03 11.67
C THR A 22 -16.92 0.87 10.69
N ASN A 23 -16.03 -0.08 11.01
CA ASN A 23 -15.60 -1.18 10.12
C ASN A 23 -14.86 -0.77 8.84
N GLY A 24 -14.70 0.53 8.58
CA GLY A 24 -13.97 1.06 7.44
C GLY A 24 -12.45 1.08 7.65
N TYR A 25 -11.77 1.77 6.74
CA TYR A 25 -10.34 2.00 6.81
C TYR A 25 -9.94 3.23 6.01
N SER A 26 -8.76 3.74 6.29
CA SER A 26 -8.01 4.65 5.42
C SER A 26 -6.53 4.30 5.53
N TRP A 27 -5.81 4.31 4.42
CA TRP A 27 -4.35 4.18 4.45
C TRP A 27 -3.66 5.03 3.41
N TRP A 28 -2.42 5.39 3.72
CA TRP A 28 -1.49 6.05 2.80
C TRP A 28 -0.32 5.13 2.54
N TYR A 29 -0.04 4.91 1.26
CA TYR A 29 0.97 3.98 0.78
C TYR A 29 2.04 4.74 0.03
N LEU A 30 3.29 4.35 0.23
CA LEU A 30 4.37 4.66 -0.69
C LEU A 30 5.26 3.44 -0.92
N ASP A 31 5.86 3.41 -2.09
CA ASP A 31 6.95 2.53 -2.44
C ASP A 31 8.06 3.31 -3.17
N ALA A 32 9.30 2.82 -3.04
CA ALA A 32 10.47 3.54 -3.50
C ALA A 32 11.60 2.60 -3.91
N LEU A 33 12.39 3.04 -4.88
CA LEU A 33 13.66 2.42 -5.27
C LEU A 33 14.75 3.48 -5.29
N SER A 34 15.92 3.12 -4.77
CA SER A 34 17.12 3.98 -4.86
C SER A 34 17.56 4.18 -6.31
N ASP A 35 18.21 5.30 -6.61
CA ASP A 35 18.77 5.59 -7.94
C ASP A 35 19.75 4.52 -8.43
N CYS A 36 20.49 3.88 -7.51
CA CYS A 36 21.39 2.78 -7.84
C CYS A 36 20.70 1.42 -8.03
N GLY A 37 19.37 1.34 -7.88
CA GLY A 37 18.58 0.11 -8.00
C GLY A 37 18.82 -0.95 -6.92
N ARG A 38 19.65 -0.67 -5.91
CA ARG A 38 20.07 -1.67 -4.90
C ARG A 38 19.23 -1.67 -3.62
N HIS A 39 18.42 -0.64 -3.39
CA HIS A 39 17.59 -0.50 -2.19
C HIS A 39 16.14 -0.26 -2.57
N GLY A 40 15.24 -0.80 -1.77
CA GLY A 40 13.80 -0.55 -1.89
C GLY A 40 13.17 -0.33 -0.53
N LEU A 41 12.05 0.39 -0.52
CA LEU A 41 11.26 0.67 0.67
C LEU A 41 9.78 0.63 0.30
N THR A 42 8.95 0.13 1.21
CA THR A 42 7.51 0.43 1.22
C THR A 42 7.07 0.88 2.61
N ILE A 43 6.15 1.83 2.67
CA ILE A 43 5.50 2.28 3.90
C ILE A 43 3.99 2.29 3.69
N ILE A 44 3.24 1.80 4.68
CA ILE A 44 1.78 1.90 4.70
C ILE A 44 1.34 2.38 6.08
N ALA A 45 0.83 3.61 6.17
CA ALA A 45 0.20 4.13 7.37
C ALA A 45 -1.30 3.79 7.32
N MET A 46 -1.76 2.91 8.22
CA MET A 46 -3.13 2.39 8.20
C MET A 46 -3.90 2.80 9.44
N LEU A 47 -5.06 3.40 9.21
CA LEU A 47 -6.12 3.57 10.19
C LEU A 47 -7.21 2.53 9.88
N GLY A 48 -7.42 1.58 10.79
CA GLY A 48 -8.17 0.35 10.47
C GLY A 48 -7.35 -0.59 9.59
N CYS A 49 -6.25 -1.11 10.12
CA CYS A 49 -5.33 -2.06 9.51
C CYS A 49 -6.09 -3.26 8.90
N VAL A 50 -6.26 -3.21 7.59
CA VAL A 50 -7.10 -4.18 6.86
C VAL A 50 -6.56 -5.60 6.87
N PHE A 51 -5.27 -5.77 7.15
CA PHE A 51 -4.61 -7.06 7.28
C PHE A 51 -4.48 -7.55 8.73
N SER A 52 -5.14 -6.86 9.67
CA SER A 52 -5.13 -7.26 11.07
C SER A 52 -6.07 -8.44 11.35
N PRO A 53 -5.55 -9.54 11.94
CA PRO A 53 -6.42 -10.61 12.44
C PRO A 53 -7.28 -10.16 13.63
N TRP A 54 -6.83 -9.18 14.43
CA TRP A 54 -7.63 -8.66 15.55
C TRP A 54 -8.75 -7.77 15.09
N TYR A 55 -8.53 -6.95 14.05
CA TYR A 55 -9.57 -6.12 13.48
C TYR A 55 -10.62 -6.99 12.79
N ALA A 56 -10.19 -7.97 12.00
CA ALA A 56 -11.08 -8.97 11.42
C ALA A 56 -11.91 -9.70 12.51
N ALA A 57 -11.28 -10.07 13.64
CA ALA A 57 -11.99 -10.67 14.76
C ALA A 57 -12.95 -9.71 15.48
N ALA A 58 -12.60 -8.42 15.60
CA ALA A 58 -13.46 -7.41 16.19
C ALA A 58 -14.71 -7.20 15.34
N ARG A 59 -14.57 -7.06 14.01
CA ARG A 59 -15.67 -6.93 13.06
C ARG A 59 -16.63 -8.12 13.06
N ARG A 60 -16.11 -9.34 13.29
CA ARG A 60 -16.96 -10.55 13.45
C ARG A 60 -17.82 -10.53 14.72
N ARG A 61 -17.42 -9.78 15.75
CA ARG A 61 -18.19 -9.64 17.01
C ARG A 61 -19.19 -8.49 16.99
N GLY A 62 -19.06 -7.56 16.05
CA GLY A 62 -19.92 -6.40 15.93
C GLY A 62 -19.20 -5.21 15.30
N PRO A 63 -19.84 -4.02 15.30
CA PRO A 63 -19.22 -2.79 14.83
C PRO A 63 -17.91 -2.49 15.59
N ALA A 64 -16.83 -2.22 14.85
CA ALA A 64 -15.50 -1.99 15.41
C ALA A 64 -14.93 -0.62 14.97
N ASP A 65 -14.38 0.12 15.93
CA ASP A 65 -13.68 1.38 15.67
C ASP A 65 -12.37 1.09 14.91
N PRO A 66 -12.17 1.59 13.67
CA PRO A 66 -10.93 1.40 12.93
C PRO A 66 -9.70 1.91 13.67
N LEU A 67 -9.83 2.94 14.50
CA LEU A 67 -8.69 3.54 15.20
C LEU A 67 -8.14 2.64 16.32
N GLU A 68 -8.92 1.67 16.81
CA GLU A 68 -8.44 0.62 17.73
C GLU A 68 -7.53 -0.43 17.06
N HIS A 69 -7.32 -0.28 15.76
CA HIS A 69 -6.57 -1.20 14.91
C HIS A 69 -5.69 -0.44 13.94
N SER A 70 -4.89 0.51 14.41
CA SER A 70 -4.02 1.32 13.53
C SER A 70 -2.59 0.78 13.52
N ALA A 71 -1.89 0.90 12.40
CA ALA A 71 -0.53 0.39 12.30
C ALA A 71 0.28 1.13 11.23
N LEU A 72 1.60 1.21 11.43
CA LEU A 72 2.55 1.60 10.39
C LEU A 72 3.27 0.35 9.88
N ASN A 73 3.06 0.00 8.62
CA ASN A 73 3.90 -0.98 7.93
C ASN A 73 5.15 -0.28 7.42
N VAL A 74 6.33 -0.82 7.71
CA VAL A 74 7.59 -0.38 7.10
C VAL A 74 8.35 -1.61 6.66
N ALA A 75 8.79 -1.63 5.40
CA ALA A 75 9.60 -2.71 4.86
C ALA A 75 10.78 -2.17 4.05
N LEU A 76 12.00 -2.54 4.45
CA LEU A 76 13.25 -2.27 3.74
C LEU A 76 13.68 -3.53 2.96
N TYR A 77 14.15 -3.32 1.73
CA TYR A 77 14.61 -4.36 0.82
C TYR A 77 15.98 -4.04 0.22
N GLY A 78 16.63 -5.06 -0.34
CA GLY A 78 17.84 -4.91 -1.14
C GLY A 78 19.15 -5.10 -0.36
N ALA A 79 20.22 -4.45 -0.80
CA ALA A 79 21.59 -4.68 -0.32
C ALA A 79 21.81 -4.36 1.17
N GLY A 80 20.98 -3.50 1.76
CA GLY A 80 20.99 -3.20 3.20
C GLY A 80 20.33 -4.29 4.08
N GLY A 81 19.87 -5.38 3.46
CA GLY A 81 19.13 -6.45 4.11
C GLY A 81 17.63 -6.16 4.22
N ARG A 82 16.90 -7.19 4.65
CA ARG A 82 15.44 -7.14 4.83
C ARG A 82 15.10 -6.72 6.25
N ARG A 83 14.24 -5.72 6.41
CA ARG A 83 13.66 -5.33 7.69
C ARG A 83 12.18 -5.11 7.48
N TRP A 84 11.35 -5.60 8.38
CA TRP A 84 9.91 -5.46 8.28
C TRP A 84 9.35 -5.20 9.66
N ALA A 85 8.48 -4.19 9.78
CA ALA A 85 7.78 -3.84 10.99
C ALA A 85 6.30 -3.60 10.69
N LEU A 86 5.44 -4.09 11.57
CA LEU A 86 4.00 -3.83 11.56
C LEU A 86 3.44 -4.12 12.94
N THR A 87 3.46 -3.11 13.81
CA THR A 87 2.87 -3.23 15.15
C THR A 87 1.47 -2.62 15.14
N GLU A 88 0.45 -3.42 15.47
CA GLU A 88 -0.89 -2.88 15.68
C GLU A 88 -0.99 -2.14 17.01
N ARG A 89 -1.65 -0.98 16.96
CA ARG A 89 -1.85 -0.03 18.05
C ARG A 89 -3.33 0.34 18.18
N GLY A 90 -3.73 0.74 19.39
CA GLY A 90 -5.10 1.13 19.72
C GLY A 90 -5.34 2.63 19.59
N ARG A 91 -6.59 3.07 19.83
CA ARG A 91 -7.04 4.47 19.67
C ARG A 91 -6.16 5.48 20.39
N ARG A 92 -5.70 5.14 21.61
CA ARG A 92 -4.88 6.00 22.48
C ARG A 92 -3.46 6.22 21.96
N ASP A 93 -2.98 5.37 21.06
CA ASP A 93 -1.69 5.55 20.40
C ASP A 93 -1.83 6.33 19.08
N VAL A 94 -3.03 6.82 18.72
CA VAL A 94 -3.29 7.51 17.46
C VAL A 94 -3.66 8.97 17.70
N HIS A 95 -2.90 9.86 17.09
CA HIS A 95 -3.23 11.28 16.98
C HIS A 95 -3.24 11.65 15.50
N ARG A 96 -4.25 12.41 15.07
CA ARG A 96 -4.39 12.80 13.67
C ARG A 96 -5.09 14.14 13.57
N ASP A 97 -4.63 14.95 12.64
CA ASP A 97 -5.23 16.19 12.18
C ASP A 97 -5.10 16.24 10.65
N TYR A 98 -5.21 17.41 10.03
CA TYR A 98 -5.22 17.50 8.57
C TYR A 98 -3.87 17.12 7.93
N ASP A 99 -2.77 17.55 8.53
CA ASP A 99 -1.43 17.47 7.96
C ASP A 99 -0.47 16.60 8.78
N HIS A 100 -0.89 16.10 9.94
CA HIS A 100 -0.11 15.23 10.81
C HIS A 100 -0.88 13.98 11.24
N LEU A 101 -0.16 12.85 11.26
CA LEU A 101 -0.64 11.55 11.75
C LEU A 101 0.45 10.89 12.58
N SER A 102 0.17 10.58 13.84
CA SER A 102 1.00 9.73 14.69
C SER A 102 0.33 8.39 14.94
N ILE A 103 1.10 7.31 14.80
CA ILE A 103 0.69 5.94 15.16
C ILE A 103 1.76 5.37 16.11
N GLY A 104 1.55 5.56 17.41
CA GLY A 104 2.52 5.28 18.46
C GLY A 104 3.74 6.19 18.35
N PRO A 105 4.97 5.64 18.29
CA PRO A 105 6.20 6.43 18.25
C PRO A 105 6.60 6.93 16.85
N SER A 106 5.85 6.56 15.82
CA SER A 106 6.11 6.94 14.42
C SER A 106 5.06 7.95 13.95
N SER A 107 5.44 8.86 13.07
CA SER A 107 4.56 9.92 12.57
C SER A 107 4.78 10.26 11.09
N LEU A 108 3.75 10.87 10.50
CA LEU A 108 3.72 11.44 9.16
C LEU A 108 3.34 12.92 9.32
N ALA A 109 4.05 13.82 8.65
CA ALA A 109 3.79 15.26 8.65
C ALA A 109 3.89 15.81 7.22
N TRP A 110 2.85 16.51 6.76
CA TRP A 110 2.79 17.19 5.48
C TRP A 110 3.06 18.68 5.69
N ASP A 111 4.11 19.23 5.08
CA ASP A 111 4.45 20.66 5.24
C ASP A 111 3.84 21.57 4.16
N GLY A 112 2.92 21.03 3.34
CA GLY A 112 2.39 21.69 2.15
C GLY A 112 3.12 21.32 0.86
N THR A 113 4.34 20.79 0.95
CA THR A 113 5.18 20.43 -0.21
C THR A 113 5.82 19.06 -0.12
N LYS A 114 6.14 18.61 1.09
CA LYS A 114 6.82 17.34 1.40
C LYS A 114 6.09 16.60 2.49
N LEU A 115 6.12 15.28 2.37
CA LEU A 115 5.70 14.36 3.42
C LEU A 115 6.94 13.86 4.16
N HIS A 116 7.04 14.21 5.43
CA HIS A 116 8.07 13.74 6.36
C HIS A 116 7.52 12.57 7.17
N ILE A 117 8.23 11.46 7.17
CA ILE A 117 7.83 10.25 7.90
C ILE A 117 8.92 9.90 8.89
N ASP A 118 8.66 10.13 10.16
CA ASP A 118 9.53 9.75 11.27
C ASP A 118 9.15 8.33 11.72
N ILE A 119 10.11 7.41 11.64
CA ILE A 119 9.92 5.99 11.88
C ILE A 119 10.66 5.62 13.17
N ASN A 120 9.95 4.96 14.08
CA ASN A 120 10.53 4.41 15.31
C ASN A 120 9.85 3.09 15.68
N GLU A 121 10.17 2.05 14.91
CA GLU A 121 9.53 0.75 15.00
C GLU A 121 10.47 -0.34 15.50
N ILE A 122 9.87 -1.50 15.82
CA ILE A 122 10.58 -2.74 16.11
C ILE A 122 10.21 -3.74 15.02
N THR A 123 11.21 -4.38 14.44
CA THR A 123 10.97 -5.39 13.39
C THR A 123 10.34 -6.66 13.92
N SER A 124 9.74 -7.43 13.02
CA SER A 124 9.09 -8.69 13.30
C SER A 124 9.37 -9.70 12.16
N PRO A 125 9.44 -11.02 12.42
CA PRO A 125 9.30 -11.67 13.74
C PRO A 125 10.56 -11.55 14.62
N LEU A 126 11.71 -11.23 14.03
CA LEU A 126 12.95 -11.03 14.77
C LEU A 126 13.08 -9.56 15.18
N PRO A 127 13.14 -9.24 16.48
CA PRO A 127 13.14 -7.86 16.95
C PRO A 127 14.50 -7.18 16.71
N SER A 128 14.45 -6.05 16.02
CA SER A 128 15.56 -5.12 15.85
C SER A 128 15.00 -3.70 15.72
N ARG A 129 15.82 -2.68 16.01
CA ARG A 129 15.38 -1.28 15.91
C ARG A 129 15.31 -0.86 14.45
N LEU A 130 14.21 -0.20 14.10
CA LEU A 130 13.99 0.44 12.81
C LEU A 130 13.68 1.91 13.07
N ARG A 131 14.70 2.77 12.99
CA ARG A 131 14.61 4.19 13.32
C ARG A 131 15.26 5.06 12.25
N GLY A 132 14.52 6.07 11.79
CA GLY A 132 14.97 6.96 10.72
C GLY A 132 13.87 7.90 10.25
N ARG A 133 14.20 8.68 9.23
CA ARG A 133 13.29 9.56 8.51
C ARG A 133 13.24 9.22 7.03
N VAL A 134 12.04 9.28 6.47
CA VAL A 134 11.80 9.25 5.01
C VAL A 134 11.15 10.56 4.63
N THR A 135 11.75 11.28 3.69
CA THR A 135 11.20 12.53 3.15
C THR A 135 10.78 12.29 1.71
N LEU A 136 9.50 12.51 1.43
CA LEU A 136 8.91 12.32 0.12
C LEU A 136 8.49 13.68 -0.44
N GLN A 137 8.93 14.01 -1.64
CA GLN A 137 8.55 15.23 -2.34
C GLN A 137 7.80 14.86 -3.62
N PRO A 138 6.46 14.98 -3.63
CA PRO A 138 5.65 14.85 -4.84
C PRO A 138 6.04 15.93 -5.87
N SER A 139 6.12 15.56 -7.15
CA SER A 139 6.23 16.53 -8.24
C SER A 139 4.88 17.08 -8.70
N MET A 140 3.79 16.39 -8.33
CA MET A 140 2.40 16.76 -8.59
C MET A 140 1.49 16.15 -7.53
N LEU A 141 0.27 16.66 -7.43
CA LEU A 141 -0.79 16.07 -6.61
C LEU A 141 -2.00 15.79 -7.50
N LEU A 142 -2.45 14.54 -7.47
CA LEU A 142 -3.69 14.09 -8.09
C LEU A 142 -4.73 13.87 -7.00
N HIS A 143 -5.97 14.24 -7.30
CA HIS A 143 -7.08 14.19 -6.33
C HIS A 143 -8.21 13.28 -6.79
N GLN A 144 -8.14 12.75 -8.02
CA GLN A 144 -9.17 11.89 -8.56
C GLN A 144 -9.12 10.51 -7.88
N GLY A 145 -10.12 10.24 -7.04
CA GLY A 145 -10.38 8.92 -6.50
C GLY A 145 -11.04 8.00 -7.53
N TYR A 146 -10.58 6.76 -7.59
CA TYR A 146 -11.11 5.70 -8.42
C TYR A 146 -11.81 4.66 -7.56
N PRO A 147 -13.10 4.42 -7.79
CA PRO A 147 -13.75 3.28 -7.17
C PRO A 147 -13.13 1.98 -7.66
N ILE A 148 -12.78 1.10 -6.74
CA ILE A 148 -12.17 -0.20 -7.07
C ILE A 148 -13.15 -1.36 -6.93
N ASP A 149 -14.35 -1.10 -6.39
CA ASP A 149 -15.49 -2.03 -6.40
C ASP A 149 -16.69 -1.48 -7.19
N ARG A 150 -17.76 -2.29 -7.28
CA ARG A 150 -19.00 -1.94 -7.98
C ARG A 150 -19.80 -0.86 -7.28
N LEU A 151 -19.81 -0.85 -5.95
CA LEU A 151 -20.67 0.02 -5.13
C LEU A 151 -19.93 1.27 -4.65
N ALA A 152 -18.70 1.48 -5.12
CA ALA A 152 -17.83 2.56 -4.68
C ALA A 152 -17.68 2.64 -3.15
N ARG A 153 -17.68 1.48 -2.48
CA ARG A 153 -17.35 1.38 -1.05
C ARG A 153 -15.87 1.46 -0.78
N HIS A 154 -15.05 1.28 -1.82
CA HIS A 154 -13.60 1.34 -1.77
C HIS A 154 -13.08 2.30 -2.84
N LEU A 155 -12.31 3.29 -2.43
CA LEU A 155 -11.68 4.27 -3.31
C LEU A 155 -10.16 4.16 -3.22
N TRP A 156 -9.50 4.30 -4.37
CA TRP A 156 -8.06 4.39 -4.51
C TRP A 156 -7.70 5.70 -5.22
N THR A 157 -6.73 6.46 -4.70
CA THR A 157 -6.31 7.74 -5.26
C THR A 157 -4.79 7.74 -5.44
N PRO A 158 -4.25 7.74 -6.67
CA PRO A 158 -2.81 7.81 -6.91
C PRO A 158 -2.28 9.24 -6.67
N ILE A 159 -2.19 9.65 -5.40
CA ILE A 159 -1.87 11.03 -4.98
C ILE A 159 -0.70 11.61 -5.75
N SER A 160 0.39 10.86 -5.89
CA SER A 160 1.48 11.25 -6.76
C SER A 160 2.18 10.05 -7.37
N PRO A 161 2.06 9.86 -8.69
CA PRO A 161 2.80 8.83 -9.41
C PRO A 161 4.31 9.06 -9.45
N TYR A 162 4.74 10.28 -9.09
CA TYR A 162 6.10 10.78 -9.19
C TYR A 162 6.50 11.54 -7.93
N CYS A 163 7.40 10.92 -7.16
CA CYS A 163 8.02 11.58 -6.03
C CYS A 163 9.54 11.38 -6.08
N THR A 164 10.30 12.37 -5.64
CA THR A 164 11.66 12.11 -5.16
C THR A 164 11.59 11.69 -3.70
N VAL A 165 12.46 10.77 -3.31
CA VAL A 165 12.54 10.32 -1.91
C VAL A 165 13.95 10.43 -1.39
N GLU A 166 14.07 10.85 -0.14
CA GLU A 166 15.28 10.77 0.66
C GLU A 166 15.02 9.84 1.85
N VAL A 167 15.84 8.81 1.98
CA VAL A 167 15.74 7.83 3.07
C VAL A 167 16.99 7.95 3.92
N ALA A 168 16.82 8.20 5.22
CA ALA A 168 17.91 8.31 6.18
C ALA A 168 17.54 7.60 7.48
N PHE A 169 18.12 6.42 7.70
CA PHE A 169 17.94 5.64 8.93
C PHE A 169 19.21 5.67 9.79
N GLU A 170 19.02 5.84 11.10
CA GLU A 170 20.09 5.64 12.09
C GLU A 170 20.19 4.15 12.51
N ARG A 171 19.08 3.42 12.40
CA ARG A 171 18.99 1.98 12.70
C ARG A 171 18.07 1.28 11.68
N PRO A 172 18.60 0.43 10.80
CA PRO A 172 20.03 0.27 10.48
C PRO A 172 20.61 1.58 9.92
N THR A 173 21.93 1.77 10.01
CA THR A 173 22.57 2.92 9.33
C THR A 173 22.44 2.73 7.82
N LEU A 174 21.56 3.51 7.19
CA LEU A 174 21.23 3.39 5.77
C LEU A 174 20.79 4.75 5.25
N SER A 175 21.41 5.23 4.16
CA SER A 175 21.02 6.47 3.52
C SER A 175 21.04 6.35 2.01
N TRP A 176 19.99 6.79 1.33
CA TRP A 176 19.92 6.82 -0.13
C TRP A 176 18.84 7.77 -0.64
N ARG A 177 18.94 8.11 -1.93
CA ARG A 177 17.94 8.87 -2.69
C ARG A 177 17.40 8.04 -3.84
N GLY A 178 16.22 8.39 -4.31
CA GLY A 178 15.54 7.63 -5.33
C GLY A 178 14.23 8.22 -5.82
N VAL A 179 13.51 7.39 -6.56
CA VAL A 179 12.17 7.66 -7.06
C VAL A 179 11.14 6.87 -6.27
N ALA A 180 9.99 7.49 -6.03
CA ALA A 180 8.91 6.94 -5.24
C ALA A 180 7.55 7.25 -5.86
N TYR A 181 6.55 6.54 -5.36
CA TYR A 181 5.14 6.70 -5.69
C TYR A 181 4.35 6.83 -4.38
N PHE A 182 3.25 7.59 -4.42
CA PHE A 182 2.40 7.87 -3.27
C PHE A 182 0.93 7.72 -3.61
N ASP A 183 0.19 6.99 -2.78
CA ASP A 183 -1.26 6.88 -2.91
C ASP A 183 -1.99 6.81 -1.57
N SER A 184 -3.32 6.89 -1.67
CA SER A 184 -4.20 6.55 -0.57
C SER A 184 -5.28 5.59 -1.01
N ASN A 185 -5.75 4.78 -0.07
CA ASN A 185 -6.99 4.05 -0.22
C ASN A 185 -7.88 4.30 0.99
N GLU A 186 -9.18 4.27 0.75
CA GLU A 186 -10.20 4.39 1.78
C GLU A 186 -11.37 3.47 1.49
N GLY A 187 -12.08 3.09 2.54
CA GLY A 187 -13.31 2.35 2.34
C GLY A 187 -14.19 2.30 3.57
N CYS A 188 -15.49 2.10 3.32
CA CYS A 188 -16.51 2.00 4.36
C CYS A 188 -16.88 0.56 4.73
N ALA A 189 -16.18 -0.42 4.16
CA ALA A 189 -16.41 -1.83 4.40
C ALA A 189 -15.06 -2.59 4.50
N PRO A 190 -15.06 -3.79 5.11
CA PRO A 190 -13.89 -4.66 5.12
C PRO A 190 -13.60 -5.17 3.71
N LEU A 191 -12.35 -5.11 3.29
CA LEU A 191 -11.96 -5.54 1.94
C LEU A 191 -12.37 -6.99 1.67
N GLU A 192 -12.26 -7.87 2.67
CA GLU A 192 -12.56 -9.28 2.53
C GLU A 192 -14.05 -9.62 2.45
N ALA A 193 -14.93 -8.64 2.68
CA ALA A 193 -16.35 -8.76 2.40
C ALA A 193 -16.65 -8.62 0.90
N ASP A 194 -15.79 -7.91 0.17
CA ASP A 194 -16.11 -7.40 -1.16
C ASP A 194 -15.17 -7.92 -2.25
N PHE A 195 -13.88 -8.12 -1.93
CA PHE A 195 -12.89 -8.64 -2.86
C PHE A 195 -12.57 -10.11 -2.63
N ALA A 196 -12.44 -10.86 -3.73
CA ALA A 196 -11.83 -12.19 -3.73
C ALA A 196 -10.31 -12.06 -3.81
N SER A 197 -9.83 -11.17 -4.69
CA SER A 197 -8.41 -10.89 -4.93
C SER A 197 -8.22 -9.56 -5.63
N TRP A 198 -6.98 -9.08 -5.66
CA TRP A 198 -6.55 -8.07 -6.63
C TRP A 198 -5.10 -8.29 -7.05
N ASN A 199 -4.76 -7.75 -8.22
CA ASN A 199 -3.40 -7.51 -8.64
C ASN A 199 -3.24 -6.01 -8.90
N TRP A 200 -2.15 -5.44 -8.42
CA TRP A 200 -1.80 -4.05 -8.64
C TRP A 200 -0.36 -3.97 -9.11
N SER A 201 -0.07 -3.14 -10.10
CA SER A 201 1.29 -2.81 -10.46
C SER A 201 1.45 -1.37 -10.90
N ARG A 202 2.60 -0.81 -10.59
CA ARG A 202 3.01 0.51 -11.08
C ARG A 202 4.43 0.47 -11.60
N ALA A 203 4.62 1.07 -12.76
CA ALA A 203 5.90 1.23 -13.41
C ALA A 203 6.13 2.71 -13.69
N THR A 204 7.24 3.25 -13.20
CA THR A 204 7.56 4.67 -13.37
C THR A 204 8.74 4.80 -14.34
N ALA A 205 8.55 5.52 -15.44
CA ALA A 205 9.63 5.99 -16.31
C ALA A 205 9.74 7.52 -16.23
N ALA A 206 10.81 8.10 -16.78
CA ALA A 206 11.09 9.54 -16.69
C ALA A 206 9.95 10.42 -17.23
N ASP A 207 9.23 9.96 -18.26
CA ASP A 207 8.18 10.71 -18.95
C ASP A 207 6.75 10.24 -18.60
N GLN A 208 6.60 8.97 -18.21
CA GLN A 208 5.30 8.33 -18.03
C GLN A 208 5.27 7.24 -16.94
N SER A 209 4.23 7.28 -16.12
CA SER A 209 3.87 6.26 -15.14
C SER A 209 2.73 5.41 -15.68
N ARG A 210 2.88 4.09 -15.60
CA ARG A 210 1.86 3.12 -15.99
C ARG A 210 1.39 2.37 -14.77
N ILE A 211 0.10 2.44 -14.49
CA ILE A 211 -0.53 1.80 -13.34
C ILE A 211 -1.64 0.86 -13.82
N PHE A 212 -1.62 -0.36 -13.31
CA PHE A 212 -2.67 -1.35 -13.50
C PHE A 212 -3.24 -1.73 -12.13
N TYR A 213 -4.56 -1.68 -11.99
CA TYR A 213 -5.26 -2.14 -10.79
C TYR A 213 -6.42 -3.03 -11.20
N ASP A 214 -6.23 -4.33 -11.05
CA ASP A 214 -7.22 -5.37 -11.36
C ASP A 214 -7.80 -5.93 -10.07
N THR A 215 -9.11 -5.76 -9.87
CA THR A 215 -9.83 -6.34 -8.74
C THR A 215 -10.79 -7.43 -9.21
N ALA A 216 -10.90 -8.48 -8.42
CA ALA A 216 -11.91 -9.53 -8.57
C ALA A 216 -12.81 -9.54 -7.33
N TRP A 217 -14.12 -9.55 -7.53
CA TRP A 217 -15.09 -9.39 -6.46
C TRP A 217 -15.66 -10.72 -5.97
N ARG A 218 -16.05 -10.78 -4.69
CA ARG A 218 -16.63 -12.01 -4.10
C ARG A 218 -17.98 -12.38 -4.68
N SER A 219 -18.78 -11.37 -5.06
CA SER A 219 -20.08 -11.55 -5.69
C SER A 219 -19.98 -11.95 -7.17
N GLY A 220 -18.78 -12.20 -7.69
CA GLY A 220 -18.51 -12.27 -9.11
C GLY A 220 -18.35 -10.89 -9.74
N GLY A 221 -17.69 -10.87 -10.90
CA GLY A 221 -17.29 -9.64 -11.59
C GLY A 221 -15.88 -9.16 -11.21
N SER A 222 -15.43 -8.16 -11.94
CA SER A 222 -14.10 -7.59 -11.80
C SER A 222 -14.10 -6.14 -12.27
N ARG A 223 -13.02 -5.42 -11.93
CA ARG A 223 -12.70 -4.11 -12.49
C ARG A 223 -11.23 -4.06 -12.84
N SER A 224 -10.93 -3.40 -13.95
CA SER A 224 -9.56 -3.07 -14.35
C SER A 224 -9.43 -1.57 -14.51
N ILE A 225 -8.46 -1.00 -13.82
CA ILE A 225 -8.02 0.38 -14.00
C ILE A 225 -6.66 0.32 -14.70
N SER A 226 -6.51 1.06 -15.80
CA SER A 226 -5.29 1.14 -16.59
C SER A 226 -5.01 2.61 -16.90
N LEU A 227 -4.00 3.18 -16.22
CA LEU A 227 -3.70 4.61 -16.25
C LEU A 227 -2.32 4.87 -16.82
N SER A 228 -2.27 5.76 -17.82
CA SER A 228 -1.06 6.42 -18.29
C SER A 228 -1.04 7.81 -17.68
N ILE A 229 0.01 8.12 -16.92
CA ILE A 229 0.14 9.43 -16.26
C ILE A 229 1.46 10.04 -16.67
N ASP A 230 1.41 11.20 -17.32
CA ASP A 230 2.63 11.88 -17.75
C ASP A 230 3.29 12.69 -16.64
N ALA A 231 4.50 13.18 -16.89
CA ALA A 231 5.26 14.01 -15.96
C ALA A 231 4.63 15.38 -15.63
N ARG A 232 3.50 15.75 -16.26
CA ARG A 232 2.71 16.97 -15.95
C ARG A 232 1.43 16.67 -15.17
N GLY A 233 1.18 15.39 -14.85
CA GLY A 233 -0.01 14.95 -14.13
C GLY A 233 -1.23 14.79 -15.03
N ARG A 234 -1.09 14.77 -16.37
CA ARG A 234 -2.20 14.42 -17.26
C ARG A 234 -2.46 12.92 -17.13
N VAL A 235 -3.66 12.58 -16.69
CA VAL A 235 -4.11 11.19 -16.53
C VAL A 235 -4.92 10.78 -17.75
N GLU A 236 -4.50 9.71 -18.39
CA GLU A 236 -5.18 9.08 -19.52
C GLU A 236 -5.58 7.65 -19.16
N HIS A 237 -6.85 7.33 -19.37
CA HIS A 237 -7.33 5.95 -19.35
C HIS A 237 -7.00 5.31 -20.68
N VAL A 238 -6.23 4.23 -20.64
CA VAL A 238 -5.81 3.52 -21.86
C VAL A 238 -6.26 2.07 -21.79
N PRO A 239 -6.50 1.42 -22.95
CA PRO A 239 -6.89 0.02 -22.98
C PRO A 239 -5.92 -0.85 -22.16
N PRO A 240 -6.41 -1.68 -21.23
CA PRO A 240 -5.55 -2.54 -20.45
C PRO A 240 -4.93 -3.63 -21.35
N PRO A 241 -3.60 -3.83 -21.31
CA PRO A 241 -2.96 -4.96 -21.99
C PRO A 241 -3.47 -6.31 -21.44
N PRO A 242 -3.28 -7.43 -22.16
CA PRO A 242 -3.69 -8.75 -21.68
C PRO A 242 -3.01 -9.11 -20.36
N GLN A 243 -3.68 -9.95 -19.57
CA GLN A 243 -3.12 -10.49 -18.33
C GLN A 243 -2.18 -11.66 -18.66
N LYS A 244 -1.04 -11.70 -17.96
CA LYS A 244 -0.07 -12.79 -18.00
C LYS A 244 0.22 -13.26 -16.58
N ARG A 245 0.45 -14.56 -16.45
CA ARG A 245 0.80 -15.18 -15.16
C ARG A 245 2.25 -14.92 -14.80
N LEU A 246 2.48 -14.75 -13.51
CA LEU A 246 3.80 -14.72 -12.90
C LEU A 246 4.05 -16.02 -12.12
N PRO A 247 5.32 -16.38 -11.87
CA PRO A 247 5.64 -17.51 -11.01
C PRO A 247 4.96 -17.40 -9.63
N SER A 248 4.39 -18.51 -9.17
CA SER A 248 3.77 -18.63 -7.85
C SER A 248 4.78 -18.37 -6.73
N THR A 249 4.32 -17.85 -5.59
CA THR A 249 5.18 -17.77 -4.39
C THR A 249 5.25 -19.12 -3.68
N LEU A 250 6.14 -19.23 -2.68
CA LEU A 250 6.22 -20.39 -1.78
C LEU A 250 4.89 -20.72 -1.08
N TRP A 251 4.03 -19.72 -0.89
CA TRP A 251 2.70 -19.90 -0.30
C TRP A 251 1.64 -20.32 -1.33
N GLY A 252 2.00 -20.42 -2.61
CA GLY A 252 1.09 -20.79 -3.69
C GLY A 252 0.04 -19.74 -4.01
N ILE A 253 0.28 -18.45 -3.74
CA ILE A 253 -0.69 -17.43 -4.17
C ILE A 253 -0.62 -17.28 -5.70
N PRO A 254 -1.77 -17.24 -6.40
CA PRO A 254 -1.81 -16.90 -7.82
C PRO A 254 -1.34 -15.46 -8.03
N ARG A 255 -0.58 -15.24 -9.11
CA ARG A 255 -0.02 -13.93 -9.43
C ARG A 255 -0.18 -13.64 -10.91
N GLU A 256 -0.71 -12.47 -11.21
CA GLU A 256 -0.92 -12.02 -12.58
C GLU A 256 -0.52 -10.54 -12.69
N THR A 257 -0.02 -10.17 -13.85
CA THR A 257 0.26 -8.77 -14.22
C THR A 257 -0.28 -8.52 -15.62
N ARG A 258 -0.40 -7.25 -16.01
CA ARG A 258 -0.64 -6.87 -17.40
C ARG A 258 0.69 -6.59 -18.10
N CYS A 259 0.80 -7.00 -19.36
CA CYS A 259 1.87 -6.61 -20.27
C CYS A 259 1.45 -6.74 -21.74
N ASP A 260 2.27 -6.26 -22.66
CA ASP A 260 2.00 -6.40 -24.10
C ASP A 260 1.80 -7.88 -24.50
N ALA A 261 1.01 -8.10 -25.57
CA ALA A 261 0.57 -9.44 -25.97
C ALA A 261 1.73 -10.42 -26.22
N GLU A 262 2.79 -9.94 -26.89
CA GLU A 262 3.98 -10.74 -27.23
C GLU A 262 5.04 -10.76 -26.13
N ALA A 263 4.83 -10.01 -25.04
CA ALA A 263 5.79 -9.92 -23.96
C ALA A 263 5.58 -11.01 -22.89
N ILE A 264 6.69 -11.37 -22.26
CA ILE A 264 6.72 -12.29 -21.11
C ILE A 264 7.26 -11.50 -19.91
N PRO A 265 6.44 -11.23 -18.88
CA PRO A 265 6.92 -10.50 -17.71
C PRO A 265 7.89 -11.38 -16.91
N ARG A 266 8.96 -10.78 -16.40
CA ARG A 266 10.01 -11.48 -15.66
C ARG A 266 10.02 -11.04 -14.20
N LEU A 267 10.08 -12.00 -13.30
CA LEU A 267 10.27 -11.73 -11.88
C LEU A 267 11.73 -11.33 -11.62
N ILE A 268 11.96 -10.10 -11.15
CA ILE A 268 13.31 -9.64 -10.76
C ILE A 268 13.60 -10.07 -9.32
N SER A 269 12.68 -9.76 -8.40
CA SER A 269 12.81 -10.11 -6.98
C SER A 269 11.45 -10.19 -6.32
N THR A 270 11.30 -11.09 -5.35
CA THR A 270 10.12 -11.11 -4.47
C THR A 270 10.48 -10.40 -3.18
N PHE A 271 9.81 -9.29 -2.88
CA PHE A 271 10.03 -8.47 -1.69
C PHE A 271 9.27 -8.99 -0.47
N GLU A 272 8.00 -9.33 -0.64
CA GLU A 272 7.17 -9.97 0.39
C GLU A 272 6.52 -11.23 -0.15
N SER A 273 6.43 -12.24 0.71
CA SER A 273 5.79 -13.52 0.39
C SER A 273 5.08 -14.03 1.64
N GLY A 274 3.77 -13.84 1.67
CA GLY A 274 2.86 -14.28 2.73
C GLY A 274 1.74 -15.18 2.21
N PRO A 275 0.96 -15.77 3.12
CA PRO A 275 -0.10 -16.72 2.78
C PRO A 275 -1.30 -16.10 2.04
N PHE A 276 -1.41 -14.77 1.97
CA PHE A 276 -2.48 -14.09 1.24
C PHE A 276 -2.01 -12.87 0.45
N TYR A 277 -0.74 -12.49 0.58
CA TYR A 277 -0.17 -11.25 0.04
C TYR A 277 1.23 -11.53 -0.49
N ALA A 278 1.57 -10.99 -1.65
CA ALA A 278 2.96 -10.87 -2.08
C ALA A 278 3.22 -9.53 -2.75
N ARG A 279 4.45 -9.06 -2.59
CA ARG A 279 5.01 -7.92 -3.31
C ARG A 279 6.26 -8.36 -4.03
N SER A 280 6.44 -7.87 -5.25
CA SER A 280 7.62 -8.15 -6.07
C SER A 280 8.04 -6.95 -6.88
N LEU A 281 9.29 -7.01 -7.32
CA LEU A 281 9.79 -6.23 -8.43
C LEU A 281 9.77 -7.11 -9.67
N ILE A 282 9.16 -6.61 -10.74
CA ILE A 282 9.08 -7.31 -12.03
C ILE A 282 9.60 -6.43 -13.15
N GLU A 283 10.09 -7.07 -14.20
CA GLU A 283 10.27 -6.46 -15.51
C GLU A 283 9.05 -6.81 -16.37
N THR A 284 8.50 -5.82 -17.04
CA THR A 284 7.30 -5.94 -17.86
C THR A 284 7.39 -5.00 -19.05
N SER A 285 6.48 -5.14 -20.02
CA SER A 285 6.35 -4.17 -21.10
C SER A 285 4.92 -3.67 -21.23
N ALA A 286 4.81 -2.40 -21.54
CA ALA A 286 3.54 -1.77 -21.93
C ALA A 286 3.85 -0.78 -23.04
N GLU A 287 3.06 -0.82 -24.11
CA GLU A 287 3.21 0.04 -25.28
C GLU A 287 4.60 -0.12 -25.95
N GLY A 288 5.12 -1.35 -25.98
CA GLY A 288 6.43 -1.67 -26.57
C GLY A 288 7.64 -1.20 -25.75
N ARG A 289 7.42 -0.61 -24.57
CA ARG A 289 8.49 -0.12 -23.68
C ARG A 289 8.69 -1.09 -22.52
N SER A 290 9.92 -1.57 -22.36
CA SER A 290 10.32 -2.34 -21.17
C SER A 290 10.40 -1.43 -19.94
N ARG A 291 9.89 -1.92 -18.81
CA ARG A 291 9.80 -1.18 -17.55
C ARG A 291 10.00 -2.09 -16.35
N THR A 292 10.57 -1.52 -15.31
CA THR A 292 10.57 -2.13 -13.98
C THR A 292 9.34 -1.66 -13.21
N ALA A 293 8.61 -2.60 -12.61
CA ALA A 293 7.36 -2.32 -11.90
C ALA A 293 7.35 -2.93 -10.50
N PHE A 294 6.79 -2.19 -9.54
CA PHE A 294 6.27 -2.81 -8.33
C PHE A 294 5.01 -3.58 -8.70
N HIS A 295 4.87 -4.77 -8.12
CA HIS A 295 3.75 -5.66 -8.34
C HIS A 295 3.27 -6.25 -7.02
N GLU A 296 1.97 -6.19 -6.80
CA GLU A 296 1.30 -6.73 -5.62
C GLU A 296 0.19 -7.70 -6.04
N SER A 297 0.13 -8.85 -5.37
CA SER A 297 -0.95 -9.82 -5.50
C SER A 297 -1.55 -10.10 -4.14
N VAL A 298 -2.87 -10.01 -4.05
CA VAL A 298 -3.61 -10.20 -2.81
C VAL A 298 -4.76 -11.16 -3.02
N SER A 299 -4.93 -12.11 -2.09
CA SER A 299 -6.06 -13.03 -2.05
C SER A 299 -6.81 -12.85 -0.74
N LEU A 300 -7.94 -12.14 -0.79
CA LEU A 300 -8.77 -11.94 0.38
C LEU A 300 -9.65 -13.13 0.72
N GLN A 301 -9.87 -14.02 -0.25
CA GLN A 301 -10.39 -15.35 0.04
C GLN A 301 -9.46 -16.12 0.98
N ARG A 302 -8.13 -16.08 0.75
CA ARG A 302 -7.15 -16.69 1.67
C ARG A 302 -7.06 -15.93 2.98
N PHE A 303 -7.04 -14.59 2.95
CA PHE A 303 -7.05 -13.78 4.17
C PHE A 303 -8.18 -14.16 5.13
N SER A 304 -9.40 -14.37 4.60
CA SER A 304 -10.57 -14.79 5.40
C SER A 304 -10.52 -16.22 5.92
N ALA A 305 -9.61 -17.06 5.42
CA ALA A 305 -9.51 -18.45 5.84
C ALA A 305 -8.95 -18.56 7.27
N ARG A 306 -9.54 -19.44 8.08
CA ARG A 306 -9.17 -19.61 9.50
C ARG A 306 -7.68 -19.92 9.70
N TRP A 307 -7.09 -20.73 8.83
CA TRP A 307 -5.68 -21.09 8.92
C TRP A 307 -4.76 -19.90 8.65
N VAL A 308 -5.12 -18.99 7.72
CA VAL A 308 -4.35 -17.75 7.50
C VAL A 308 -4.47 -16.86 8.71
N GLN A 309 -5.69 -16.61 9.18
CA GLN A 309 -5.96 -15.79 10.37
C GLN A 309 -5.18 -16.27 11.61
N ALA A 310 -4.94 -17.57 11.75
CA ALA A 310 -4.14 -18.15 12.83
C ALA A 310 -2.62 -17.90 12.69
N LEU A 311 -2.11 -17.73 11.47
CA LEU A 311 -0.68 -17.47 11.20
C LEU A 311 -0.31 -15.99 11.36
N LEU A 312 -1.23 -15.07 11.08
CA LEU A 312 -0.96 -13.62 11.09
C LEU A 312 -0.38 -13.08 12.40
N PRO A 313 -0.84 -13.53 13.60
CA PRO A 313 -0.28 -13.07 14.88
C PRO A 313 1.22 -13.33 15.06
N VAL A 314 1.80 -14.31 14.37
CA VAL A 314 3.24 -14.62 14.45
C VAL A 314 4.09 -13.48 13.89
N ARG A 315 3.60 -12.81 12.84
CA ARG A 315 4.30 -11.68 12.23
C ARG A 315 3.76 -10.34 12.70
N LEU A 316 2.50 -10.21 13.06
CA LEU A 316 1.91 -8.92 13.38
C LEU A 316 1.82 -8.76 14.90
N PRO A 317 2.79 -8.20 15.62
CA PRO A 317 2.60 -7.99 17.06
C PRO A 317 1.47 -6.96 17.30
N ARG A 318 0.66 -7.21 18.32
CA ARG A 318 -0.32 -6.23 18.83
C ARG A 318 0.14 -5.71 20.19
N ARG A 319 0.24 -4.39 20.34
CA ARG A 319 0.47 -3.79 21.66
C ARG A 319 -0.77 -3.98 22.52
N ARG A 320 -0.60 -4.27 23.82
CA ARG A 320 -1.75 -4.33 24.74
C ARG A 320 -2.47 -2.98 24.71
N ILE A 321 -3.72 -2.98 24.25
CA ILE A 321 -4.63 -1.84 24.39
C ILE A 321 -4.83 -1.66 25.90
N ARG A 322 -4.20 -0.64 26.48
CA ARG A 322 -4.51 -0.24 27.84
C ARG A 322 -5.94 0.28 27.80
N ARG A 323 -6.86 -0.43 28.46
CA ARG A 323 -8.21 0.05 28.77
C ARG A 323 -8.15 1.27 29.67
#